data_AF-A0A6J6M864-F1
#
_entry.id   AF-A0A6J6M864-F1
#
_cell.length_a   1.000
_cell.length_b   1.000
_cell.length_c   1.000
_cell.angle_alpha   90.00
_cell.angle_beta   90.00
_cell.angle_gamma   90.00
#
_symmetry.space_group_name_H-M   'P 1'
#
loop_
_entity.id
_entity.type
_entity.pdbx_description
1 polymer ?
#
loop_
_entity_poly.entity_id
_entity_poly.type
_entity_poly.pdbx_seq_one_letter_code
_entity_poly.pdbx_strand_id
1 'polypeptide(L)'
;MISQQAKPWRSFVALGDSFTEGLVDDVGPDGRHIGWADRVAGVLATRVPEFSYANLAIRGRLARQVTDEQVPLALAMQPDLVSFAAGVNDALRRNFNLHNTATTVEDGVKALRSSGADVLLYAFGDPARRSMLMGRIRGRLADYNSAMRAIAAEYDCYLVNFWGVAAFDQDEYWDSDRLHLSPEGHRLAAQCALQALGIADASWRTPSAIEPAPVLHRAIEHARWFHGHLTPWVTRRLRGESSGDGIMAKRPELLPLEAPK
;
A
#
# COMPACT_ATOMS: atom_id res chain seq x y z
N MET A 1 19.83 1.11 32.40
CA MET A 1 19.08 0.29 31.44
C MET A 1 19.71 0.49 30.09
N ILE A 2 20.36 -0.55 29.55
CA ILE A 2 20.99 -0.50 28.23
C ILE A 2 19.84 -0.40 27.22
N SER A 3 19.69 0.74 26.57
CA SER A 3 18.82 0.91 25.41
C SER A 3 19.24 -0.13 24.39
N GLN A 4 18.45 -1.18 24.17
CA GLN A 4 18.64 -2.05 23.01
C GLN A 4 18.44 -1.15 21.79
N GLN A 5 19.54 -0.78 21.13
CA GLN A 5 19.46 -0.23 19.77
C GLN A 5 18.76 -1.30 18.94
N ALA A 6 17.58 -0.97 18.40
CA ALA A 6 16.89 -1.83 17.46
C ALA A 6 17.88 -2.19 16.34
N LYS A 7 18.03 -3.50 16.07
CA LYS A 7 18.92 -3.99 15.02
C LYS A 7 18.46 -3.38 13.68
N PRO A 8 19.35 -2.81 12.86
CA PRO A 8 18.95 -2.24 11.58
C PRO A 8 18.50 -3.35 10.62
N TRP A 9 17.39 -3.14 9.90
CA TRP A 9 16.91 -4.06 8.87
C TRP A 9 17.90 -4.13 7.71
N ARG A 10 18.32 -5.34 7.33
CA ARG A 10 19.21 -5.61 6.19
C ARG A 10 18.45 -6.09 4.96
N SER A 11 17.18 -6.47 5.12
CA SER A 11 16.34 -6.93 4.03
C SER A 11 14.88 -6.47 4.19
N PHE A 12 14.25 -6.15 3.06
CA PHE A 12 12.85 -5.73 3.01
C PHE A 12 12.10 -6.48 1.91
N VAL A 13 10.92 -7.03 2.23
CA VAL A 13 10.01 -7.64 1.26
C VAL A 13 8.67 -6.91 1.29
N ALA A 14 8.21 -6.43 0.14
CA ALA A 14 6.95 -5.72 0.01
C ALA A 14 5.83 -6.61 -0.56
N LEU A 15 4.74 -6.76 0.20
CA LEU A 15 3.56 -7.55 -0.15
C LEU A 15 2.36 -6.66 -0.45
N GLY A 16 1.52 -7.08 -1.39
CA GLY A 16 0.25 -6.42 -1.62
C GLY A 16 -0.25 -6.47 -3.05
N ASP A 17 -0.97 -5.41 -3.40
CA ASP A 17 -1.64 -5.23 -4.68
C ASP A 17 -1.06 -4.04 -5.48
N SER A 18 -1.88 -3.33 -6.24
CA SER A 18 -1.45 -2.21 -7.08
C SER A 18 -0.87 -1.05 -6.29
N PHE A 19 -1.29 -0.89 -5.03
CA PHE A 19 -0.73 0.12 -4.12
C PHE A 19 0.76 -0.16 -3.85
N THR A 20 1.10 -1.40 -3.50
CA THR A 20 2.50 -1.82 -3.24
C THR A 20 3.30 -1.99 -4.52
N GLU A 21 2.67 -2.41 -5.62
CA GLU A 21 3.33 -2.51 -6.94
C GLU A 21 3.82 -1.14 -7.43
N GLY A 22 3.11 -0.06 -7.05
CA GLY A 22 3.43 1.30 -7.47
C GLY A 22 2.60 1.81 -8.64
N LEU A 23 1.46 1.18 -8.97
CA LEU A 23 0.70 1.49 -10.17
C LEU A 23 0.39 3.00 -10.27
N VAL A 24 0.56 3.55 -11.49
CA VAL A 24 0.38 4.97 -11.85
C VAL A 24 1.47 5.93 -11.34
N ASP A 25 2.54 5.42 -10.74
CA ASP A 25 3.72 6.22 -10.43
C ASP A 25 4.63 6.46 -11.65
N ASP A 26 5.65 7.30 -11.46
CA ASP A 26 6.82 7.41 -12.32
C ASP A 26 7.41 6.03 -12.65
N VAL A 27 7.82 5.88 -13.90
CA VAL A 27 8.41 4.65 -14.43
C VAL A 27 9.93 4.74 -14.32
N GLY A 28 10.54 3.73 -13.70
CA GLY A 28 11.98 3.59 -13.57
C GLY A 28 12.67 3.15 -14.87
N PRO A 29 14.01 3.07 -14.87
CA PRO A 29 14.79 2.67 -16.04
C PRO A 29 14.48 1.25 -16.55
N ASP A 30 13.93 0.39 -15.70
CA ASP A 30 13.50 -0.98 -16.02
C ASP A 30 12.11 -1.04 -16.67
N GLY A 31 11.48 0.12 -16.92
CA GLY A 31 10.14 0.20 -17.49
C GLY A 31 9.02 -0.14 -16.51
N ARG A 32 9.31 -0.27 -15.21
CA ARG A 32 8.32 -0.57 -14.16
C ARG A 32 8.06 0.64 -13.27
N HIS A 33 6.88 0.70 -12.67
CA HIS A 33 6.57 1.76 -11.72
C HIS A 33 7.43 1.65 -10.45
N ILE A 34 7.89 2.79 -9.93
CA ILE A 34 8.75 2.83 -8.74
C ILE A 34 7.90 2.57 -7.47
N GLY A 35 6.80 3.27 -7.27
CA GLY A 35 5.93 3.15 -6.10
C GLY A 35 6.58 3.55 -4.78
N TRP A 36 5.76 3.58 -3.73
CA TRP A 36 6.21 3.94 -2.38
C TRP A 36 7.23 2.94 -1.81
N ALA A 37 7.02 1.64 -2.06
CA ALA A 37 7.83 0.58 -1.46
C ALA A 37 9.28 0.63 -1.94
N ASP A 38 9.52 0.93 -3.23
CA ASP A 38 10.89 1.06 -3.76
C ASP A 38 11.58 2.31 -3.20
N ARG A 39 10.84 3.39 -2.96
CA ARG A 39 11.38 4.60 -2.30
C ARG A 39 11.79 4.32 -0.85
N VAL A 40 10.97 3.58 -0.11
CA VAL A 40 11.32 3.13 1.26
C VAL A 40 12.56 2.25 1.22
N ALA A 41 12.60 1.27 0.30
CA ALA A 41 13.75 0.39 0.12
C ALA A 41 15.03 1.19 -0.20
N GLY A 42 14.95 2.21 -1.06
CA GLY A 42 16.06 3.09 -1.38
C GLY A 42 16.61 3.83 -0.15
N VAL A 43 15.73 4.36 0.70
CA VAL A 43 16.14 5.00 1.97
C VAL A 43 16.76 3.98 2.92
N LEU A 44 16.18 2.78 3.06
CA LEU A 44 16.74 1.73 3.92
C LEU A 44 18.14 1.28 3.43
N ALA A 45 18.34 1.19 2.12
CA ALA A 45 19.62 0.82 1.52
C ALA A 45 20.75 1.83 1.83
N THR A 46 20.44 3.12 2.05
CA THR A 46 21.46 4.10 2.48
C THR A 46 21.95 3.90 3.91
N ARG A 47 21.21 3.14 4.73
CA ARG A 47 21.47 3.00 6.17
C ARG A 47 22.28 1.76 6.51
N VAL A 48 22.31 0.77 5.62
CA VAL A 48 22.95 -0.53 5.85
C VAL A 48 23.65 -0.99 4.56
N PRO A 49 24.93 -1.40 4.62
CA PRO A 49 25.59 -2.00 3.47
C PRO A 49 24.93 -3.34 3.09
N GLU A 50 24.93 -3.65 1.80
CA GLU A 50 24.42 -4.92 1.25
C GLU A 50 22.93 -5.15 1.57
N PHE A 51 22.13 -4.08 1.54
CA PHE A 51 20.69 -4.17 1.74
C PHE A 51 20.00 -4.93 0.60
N SER A 52 19.09 -5.86 0.92
CA SER A 52 18.34 -6.63 -0.08
C SER A 52 16.87 -6.24 -0.12
N TYR A 53 16.28 -6.24 -1.32
CA TYR A 53 14.89 -5.84 -1.53
C TYR A 53 14.15 -6.71 -2.55
N ALA A 54 12.95 -7.16 -2.16
CA ALA A 54 11.96 -7.79 -3.05
C ALA A 54 10.62 -7.05 -3.01
N ASN A 55 9.90 -7.08 -4.12
CA ASN A 55 8.53 -6.59 -4.22
C ASN A 55 7.68 -7.64 -4.92
N LEU A 56 6.87 -8.32 -4.13
CA LEU A 56 6.02 -9.44 -4.52
C LEU A 56 4.60 -9.00 -4.91
N ALA A 57 4.33 -7.70 -4.88
CA ALA A 57 3.00 -7.18 -5.10
C ALA A 57 2.54 -7.38 -6.55
N ILE A 58 1.26 -7.70 -6.70
CA ILE A 58 0.61 -7.91 -7.99
C ILE A 58 -0.73 -7.17 -7.97
N ARG A 59 -0.93 -6.20 -8.86
CA ARG A 59 -2.20 -5.46 -9.00
C ARG A 59 -3.44 -6.35 -8.99
N GLY A 60 -4.49 -5.84 -8.34
CA GLY A 60 -5.80 -6.48 -8.30
C GLY A 60 -5.92 -7.69 -7.37
N ARG A 61 -4.85 -8.07 -6.66
CA ARG A 61 -4.88 -9.14 -5.67
C ARG A 61 -5.79 -8.79 -4.48
N LEU A 62 -6.53 -9.80 -4.03
CA LEU A 62 -7.32 -9.77 -2.79
C LEU A 62 -6.45 -10.17 -1.60
N ALA A 63 -6.89 -9.85 -0.38
CA ALA A 63 -6.17 -10.20 0.85
C ALA A 63 -5.82 -11.70 0.94
N ARG A 64 -6.75 -12.58 0.54
CA ARG A 64 -6.51 -14.03 0.47
C ARG A 64 -5.41 -14.39 -0.51
N GLN A 65 -5.41 -13.80 -1.70
CA GLN A 65 -4.39 -14.11 -2.71
C GLN A 65 -3.02 -13.57 -2.29
N VAL A 66 -2.96 -12.39 -1.66
CA VAL A 66 -1.70 -11.89 -1.07
C VAL A 66 -1.18 -12.86 0.00
N THR A 67 -2.08 -13.33 0.87
CA THR A 67 -1.73 -14.27 1.95
C THR A 67 -1.29 -15.62 1.40
N ASP A 68 -2.06 -16.22 0.51
CA ASP A 68 -1.80 -17.58 0.00
C ASP A 68 -0.63 -17.62 -0.99
N GLU A 69 -0.42 -16.57 -1.79
CA GLU A 69 0.60 -16.56 -2.85
C GLU A 69 1.90 -15.87 -2.44
N GLN A 70 1.85 -14.79 -1.65
CA GLN A 70 3.03 -13.95 -1.39
C GLN A 70 3.66 -14.18 -0.01
N VAL A 71 2.87 -14.49 1.03
CA VAL A 71 3.41 -14.75 2.38
C VAL A 71 4.37 -15.95 2.40
N PRO A 72 4.04 -17.11 1.78
CA PRO A 72 4.97 -18.25 1.75
C PRO A 72 6.32 -17.91 1.08
N LEU A 73 6.29 -17.09 0.02
CA LEU A 73 7.49 -16.64 -0.67
C LEU A 73 8.33 -15.71 0.23
N ALA A 74 7.70 -14.76 0.92
CA ALA A 74 8.39 -13.90 1.88
C ALA A 74 9.00 -14.70 3.03
N LEU A 75 8.29 -15.68 3.58
CA LEU A 75 8.82 -16.55 4.64
C LEU A 75 10.05 -17.32 4.18
N ALA A 76 10.07 -17.81 2.93
CA ALA A 76 11.23 -18.49 2.35
C ALA A 76 12.44 -17.56 2.18
N MET A 77 12.22 -16.26 2.00
CA MET A 77 13.27 -15.25 1.88
C MET A 77 13.89 -14.82 3.22
N GLN A 78 13.25 -15.15 4.35
CA GLN A 78 13.69 -14.78 5.71
C GLN A 78 14.07 -13.28 5.86
N PRO A 79 13.18 -12.34 5.50
CA PRO A 79 13.47 -10.92 5.57
C PRO A 79 13.48 -10.39 7.02
N ASP A 80 14.23 -9.31 7.24
CA ASP A 80 14.20 -8.58 8.51
C ASP A 80 12.93 -7.71 8.62
N LEU A 81 12.44 -7.14 7.51
CA LEU A 81 11.23 -6.31 7.43
C LEU A 81 10.30 -6.79 6.30
N VAL A 82 9.00 -6.83 6.58
CA VAL A 82 7.96 -7.10 5.58
C VAL A 82 6.89 -6.02 5.65
N SER A 83 6.46 -5.50 4.50
CA SER A 83 5.24 -4.69 4.45
C SER A 83 4.07 -5.52 3.93
N PHE A 84 2.90 -5.34 4.53
CA PHE A 84 1.67 -6.01 4.13
C PHE A 84 0.58 -4.95 3.90
N ALA A 85 0.19 -4.77 2.63
CA ALA A 85 -0.88 -3.86 2.25
C ALA A 85 -1.88 -4.53 1.30
N ALA A 86 -3.05 -4.88 1.82
CA ALA A 86 -4.14 -5.48 1.04
C ALA A 86 -5.51 -5.11 1.64
N GLY A 87 -6.60 -5.51 0.98
CA GLY A 87 -7.96 -5.41 1.52
C GLY A 87 -8.84 -4.32 0.90
N VAL A 88 -8.27 -3.31 0.23
CA VAL A 88 -9.07 -2.32 -0.52
C VAL A 88 -9.83 -3.01 -1.66
N ASN A 89 -9.17 -3.93 -2.39
CA ASN A 89 -9.81 -4.71 -3.45
C ASN A 89 -10.96 -5.58 -2.92
N ASP A 90 -10.84 -6.11 -1.71
CA ASP A 90 -11.89 -6.88 -1.02
C ASP A 90 -13.08 -5.98 -0.67
N ALA A 91 -12.84 -4.81 -0.08
CA ALA A 91 -13.89 -3.85 0.31
C ALA A 91 -14.72 -3.37 -0.89
N LEU A 92 -14.11 -3.35 -2.08
CA LEU A 92 -14.78 -3.06 -3.34
C LEU A 92 -15.73 -4.18 -3.79
N ARG A 93 -15.59 -5.42 -3.31
CA ARG A 93 -16.42 -6.57 -3.74
C ARG A 93 -17.82 -6.53 -3.13
N ARG A 94 -18.82 -7.02 -3.87
CA ARG A 94 -20.23 -7.03 -3.40
C ARG A 94 -20.39 -7.92 -2.17
N ASN A 95 -19.70 -9.07 -2.17
CA ASN A 95 -19.64 -10.08 -1.12
C ASN A 95 -18.54 -9.82 -0.07
N PHE A 96 -18.11 -8.57 0.11
CA PHE A 96 -17.14 -8.22 1.15
C PHE A 96 -17.61 -8.73 2.52
N ASN A 97 -16.73 -9.44 3.21
CA ASN A 97 -16.94 -9.93 4.57
C ASN A 97 -15.74 -9.50 5.41
N LEU A 98 -15.98 -8.54 6.31
CA LEU A 98 -14.95 -7.97 7.17
C LEU A 98 -14.20 -9.03 7.96
N HIS A 99 -14.93 -9.96 8.60
CA HIS A 99 -14.32 -10.99 9.45
C HIS A 99 -13.37 -11.85 8.63
N ASN A 100 -13.83 -12.41 7.50
CA ASN A 100 -13.00 -13.25 6.66
C ASN A 100 -11.76 -12.51 6.14
N THR A 101 -11.91 -11.26 5.67
CA THR A 101 -10.78 -10.47 5.16
C THR A 101 -9.79 -10.12 6.28
N ALA A 102 -10.28 -9.73 7.47
CA ALA A 102 -9.42 -9.39 8.60
C ALA A 102 -8.69 -10.63 9.13
N THR A 103 -9.37 -11.76 9.34
CA THR A 103 -8.73 -13.03 9.75
C THR A 103 -7.66 -13.46 8.77
N THR A 104 -7.93 -13.33 7.46
CA THR A 104 -6.97 -13.69 6.42
C THR A 104 -5.68 -12.86 6.52
N VAL A 105 -5.80 -11.54 6.73
CA VAL A 105 -4.63 -10.68 6.94
C VAL A 105 -3.94 -10.99 8.26
N GLU A 106 -4.71 -11.23 9.32
CA GLU A 106 -4.19 -11.62 10.63
C GLU A 106 -3.34 -12.89 10.56
N ASP A 107 -3.81 -13.93 9.86
CA ASP A 107 -3.08 -15.18 9.68
C ASP A 107 -1.72 -14.93 8.98
N GLY A 108 -1.71 -14.09 7.95
CA GLY A 108 -0.48 -13.68 7.26
C GLY A 108 0.47 -12.91 8.18
N VAL A 109 -0.04 -11.91 8.91
CA VAL A 109 0.74 -11.11 9.87
C VAL A 109 1.32 -11.99 10.96
N LYS A 110 0.52 -12.88 11.54
CA LYS A 110 0.94 -13.83 12.57
C LYS A 110 2.06 -14.73 12.08
N ALA A 111 1.97 -15.26 10.86
CA ALA A 111 3.00 -16.10 10.28
C ALA A 111 4.33 -15.34 10.08
N LEU A 112 4.26 -14.11 9.55
CA LEU A 112 5.42 -13.24 9.34
C LEU A 112 6.10 -12.83 10.65
N ARG A 113 5.32 -12.43 11.67
CA ARG A 113 5.86 -12.11 12.99
C ARG A 113 6.47 -13.33 13.67
N SER A 114 5.84 -14.51 13.52
CA SER A 114 6.37 -15.76 14.06
C SER A 114 7.69 -16.20 13.42
N SER A 115 8.02 -15.73 12.21
CA SER A 115 9.33 -15.97 11.59
C SER A 115 10.43 -15.04 12.08
N GLY A 116 10.11 -14.07 12.94
CA GLY A 116 11.04 -13.07 13.45
C GLY A 116 11.17 -11.81 12.60
N ALA A 117 10.39 -11.67 11.52
CA ALA A 117 10.37 -10.46 10.72
C ALA A 117 9.59 -9.34 11.44
N ASP A 118 10.03 -8.10 11.30
CA ASP A 118 9.17 -6.94 11.57
C ASP A 118 8.13 -6.76 10.48
N VAL A 119 6.93 -6.32 10.86
CA VAL A 119 5.83 -6.13 9.92
C VAL A 119 5.38 -4.67 9.93
N LEU A 120 5.35 -4.06 8.74
CA LEU A 120 4.72 -2.77 8.45
C LEU A 120 3.33 -3.02 7.84
N LEU A 121 2.28 -2.77 8.63
CA LEU A 121 0.89 -2.94 8.21
C LEU A 121 0.29 -1.60 7.76
N TYR A 122 -0.66 -1.67 6.82
CA TYR A 122 -1.40 -0.50 6.33
C TYR A 122 -2.86 -0.53 6.76
N ALA A 123 -3.31 0.54 7.42
CA ALA A 123 -4.70 0.84 7.66
C ALA A 123 -5.14 2.00 6.73
N PHE A 124 -5.81 1.65 5.64
CA PHE A 124 -6.19 2.58 4.58
C PHE A 124 -7.18 3.67 5.03
N GLY A 125 -7.18 4.80 4.31
CA GLY A 125 -7.88 6.03 4.68
C GLY A 125 -9.35 6.11 4.23
N ASP A 126 -10.00 7.21 4.59
CA ASP A 126 -11.40 7.50 4.25
C ASP A 126 -11.51 7.95 2.77
N PRO A 127 -12.17 7.18 1.89
CA PRO A 127 -12.27 7.56 0.49
C PRO A 127 -13.36 8.60 0.18
N ALA A 128 -14.20 8.96 1.17
CA ALA A 128 -15.45 9.68 0.90
C ALA A 128 -15.25 11.12 0.43
N ARG A 129 -14.14 11.75 0.83
CA ARG A 129 -13.80 13.12 0.39
C ARG A 129 -13.22 13.15 -1.02
N ARG A 130 -12.61 12.07 -1.50
CA ARG A 130 -11.99 12.01 -2.82
C ARG A 130 -12.93 11.53 -3.93
N SER A 131 -13.82 10.58 -3.66
CA SER A 131 -14.67 9.97 -4.70
C SER A 131 -16.03 9.58 -4.15
N MET A 132 -17.10 10.09 -4.77
CA MET A 132 -18.48 9.72 -4.38
C MET A 132 -18.71 8.20 -4.53
N LEU A 133 -18.13 7.58 -5.55
CA LEU A 133 -18.27 6.13 -5.76
C LEU A 133 -17.56 5.36 -4.65
N MET A 134 -16.32 5.73 -4.33
CA MET A 134 -15.55 5.08 -3.27
C MET A 134 -16.10 5.40 -1.88
N GLY A 135 -16.75 6.56 -1.69
CA GLY A 135 -17.48 6.92 -0.48
C GLY A 135 -18.56 5.91 -0.10
N ARG A 136 -19.11 5.15 -1.06
CA ARG A 136 -20.08 4.07 -0.79
C ARG A 136 -19.49 2.92 0.03
N ILE A 137 -18.17 2.71 -0.02
CA ILE A 137 -17.48 1.68 0.77
C ILE A 137 -16.82 2.24 2.04
N ARG A 138 -17.06 3.52 2.38
CA ARG A 138 -16.46 4.17 3.55
C ARG A 138 -16.65 3.36 4.84
N GLY A 139 -17.87 2.91 5.13
CA GLY A 139 -18.16 2.14 6.34
C GLY A 139 -17.31 0.86 6.41
N ARG A 140 -17.20 0.14 5.29
CA ARG A 140 -16.38 -1.08 5.18
C ARG A 140 -14.91 -0.80 5.46
N LEU A 141 -14.38 0.29 4.93
CA LEU A 141 -12.99 0.68 5.17
C LEU A 141 -12.76 1.21 6.59
N ALA A 142 -13.74 1.85 7.22
CA ALA A 142 -13.66 2.26 8.63
C ALA A 142 -13.54 1.04 9.56
N ASP A 143 -14.38 0.04 9.34
CA ASP A 143 -14.35 -1.20 10.14
C ASP A 143 -13.05 -1.99 9.86
N TYR A 144 -12.64 -2.07 8.59
CA TYR A 144 -11.38 -2.72 8.20
C TYR A 144 -10.16 -2.00 8.80
N ASN A 145 -10.11 -0.67 8.76
CA ASN A 145 -9.06 0.13 9.39
C ASN A 145 -8.96 -0.16 10.89
N SER A 146 -10.11 -0.23 11.58
CA SER A 146 -10.18 -0.57 13.00
C SER A 146 -9.62 -1.98 13.27
N ALA A 147 -9.95 -2.96 12.42
CA ALA A 147 -9.39 -4.30 12.51
C ALA A 147 -7.87 -4.32 12.29
N MET A 148 -7.34 -3.59 11.30
CA MET A 148 -5.89 -3.53 11.06
C MET A 148 -5.14 -2.88 12.22
N ARG A 149 -5.73 -1.87 12.87
CA ARG A 149 -5.18 -1.27 14.09
C ARG A 149 -5.13 -2.25 15.25
N ALA A 150 -6.16 -3.07 15.41
CA ALA A 150 -6.19 -4.11 16.45
C ALA A 150 -5.13 -5.19 16.19
N ILE A 151 -5.02 -5.68 14.95
CA ILE A 151 -3.98 -6.65 14.54
C ILE A 151 -2.58 -6.07 14.77
N ALA A 152 -2.33 -4.83 14.36
CA ALA A 152 -1.02 -4.22 14.56
C ALA A 152 -0.64 -4.11 16.04
N ALA A 153 -1.61 -3.80 16.92
CA ALA A 153 -1.38 -3.73 18.35
C ALA A 153 -1.14 -5.13 18.96
N GLU A 154 -1.88 -6.15 18.54
CA GLU A 154 -1.78 -7.52 19.06
C GLU A 154 -0.43 -8.17 18.68
N TYR A 155 0.03 -7.96 17.45
CA TYR A 155 1.23 -8.61 16.92
C TYR A 155 2.46 -7.70 16.87
N ASP A 156 2.41 -6.55 17.53
CA ASP A 156 3.50 -5.56 17.62
C ASP A 156 4.05 -5.18 16.22
N CYS A 157 3.15 -4.75 15.35
CA CYS A 157 3.48 -4.30 13.99
C CYS A 157 3.68 -2.78 13.97
N TYR A 158 4.58 -2.32 13.12
CA TYR A 158 4.56 -0.93 12.67
C TYR A 158 3.27 -0.69 11.87
N LEU A 159 2.67 0.49 12.04
CA LEU A 159 1.39 0.80 11.40
C LEU A 159 1.45 2.14 10.67
N VAL A 160 1.15 2.11 9.37
CA VAL A 160 0.75 3.30 8.63
C VAL A 160 -0.76 3.43 8.69
N ASN A 161 -1.26 4.47 9.36
CA ASN A 161 -2.68 4.78 9.41
C ASN A 161 -2.99 6.04 8.59
N PHE A 162 -3.68 5.86 7.47
CA PHE A 162 -4.12 6.95 6.60
C PHE A 162 -5.45 7.57 7.03
N TRP A 163 -6.15 7.00 8.03
CA TRP A 163 -7.44 7.53 8.45
C TRP A 163 -7.31 8.89 9.12
N GLY A 164 -8.06 9.89 8.62
CA GLY A 164 -8.04 11.25 9.14
C GLY A 164 -6.80 12.06 8.73
N VAL A 165 -5.98 11.56 7.81
CA VAL A 165 -4.89 12.34 7.21
C VAL A 165 -5.46 13.23 6.12
N ALA A 166 -5.45 14.56 6.36
CA ALA A 166 -5.97 15.55 5.43
C ALA A 166 -5.23 15.60 4.08
N ALA A 167 -3.95 15.22 4.04
CA ALA A 167 -3.18 15.17 2.79
C ALA A 167 -3.85 14.23 1.76
N PHE A 168 -4.33 13.06 2.18
CA PHE A 168 -5.01 12.12 1.28
C PHE A 168 -6.41 12.56 0.84
N ASP A 169 -6.90 13.73 1.26
CA ASP A 169 -8.11 14.34 0.71
C ASP A 169 -7.83 15.19 -0.54
N GLN A 170 -6.57 15.52 -0.84
CA GLN A 170 -6.18 16.38 -1.96
C GLN A 170 -6.07 15.58 -3.26
N ASP A 171 -6.67 16.10 -4.35
CA ASP A 171 -6.71 15.42 -5.65
C ASP A 171 -5.29 15.16 -6.22
N GLU A 172 -4.28 15.98 -5.87
CA GLU A 172 -2.90 15.84 -6.37
C GLU A 172 -2.20 14.52 -6.00
N TYR A 173 -2.58 13.90 -4.89
CA TYR A 173 -1.99 12.64 -4.42
C TYR A 173 -2.64 11.41 -5.05
N TRP A 174 -3.67 11.60 -5.88
CA TRP A 174 -4.40 10.53 -6.53
C TRP A 174 -4.29 10.63 -8.04
N ASP A 175 -4.28 9.47 -8.69
CA ASP A 175 -4.47 9.44 -10.13
C ASP A 175 -5.89 9.91 -10.50
N SER A 176 -6.07 10.23 -11.78
CA SER A 176 -7.36 10.49 -12.41
C SER A 176 -8.40 9.45 -12.02
N ASP A 177 -8.01 8.18 -11.80
CA ASP A 177 -8.93 7.12 -11.44
C ASP A 177 -9.52 7.21 -10.01
N ARG A 178 -8.98 8.11 -9.18
CA ARG A 178 -9.34 8.33 -7.77
C ARG A 178 -9.33 7.02 -6.98
N LEU A 179 -8.43 6.11 -7.28
CA LEU A 179 -8.18 4.86 -6.56
C LEU A 179 -6.69 4.63 -6.34
N HIS A 180 -5.88 4.82 -7.37
CA HIS A 180 -4.43 4.71 -7.29
C HIS A 180 -3.81 6.04 -6.91
N LEU A 181 -2.63 5.97 -6.31
CA LEU A 181 -1.85 7.15 -5.97
C LEU A 181 -1.18 7.70 -7.23
N SER A 182 -1.10 9.03 -7.31
CA SER A 182 -0.22 9.72 -8.26
C SER A 182 1.25 9.53 -7.85
N PRO A 183 2.22 9.99 -8.67
CA PRO A 183 3.62 9.98 -8.25
C PRO A 183 3.87 10.71 -6.93
N GLU A 184 3.17 11.82 -6.71
CA GLU A 184 3.26 12.57 -5.45
C GLU A 184 2.60 11.81 -4.30
N GLY A 185 1.50 11.12 -4.56
CA GLY A 185 0.89 10.21 -3.59
C GLY A 185 1.83 9.10 -3.13
N HIS A 186 2.59 8.50 -4.05
CA HIS A 186 3.60 7.48 -3.71
C HIS A 186 4.77 8.05 -2.91
N ARG A 187 5.21 9.28 -3.18
CA ARG A 187 6.20 9.99 -2.34
C ARG A 187 5.68 10.19 -0.92
N LEU A 188 4.44 10.67 -0.79
CA LEU A 188 3.76 10.86 0.49
C LEU A 188 3.62 9.53 1.26
N ALA A 189 3.17 8.47 0.59
CA ALA A 189 3.02 7.15 1.19
C ALA A 189 4.37 6.58 1.69
N ALA A 190 5.47 6.83 0.96
CA ALA A 190 6.81 6.45 1.40
C ALA A 190 7.23 7.23 2.66
N GLN A 191 6.95 8.53 2.75
CA GLN A 191 7.20 9.32 3.96
C GLN A 191 6.39 8.82 5.16
N CYS A 192 5.12 8.44 4.94
CA CYS A 192 4.28 7.84 5.97
C CYS A 192 4.87 6.54 6.51
N ALA A 193 5.37 5.68 5.61
CA ALA A 193 6.03 4.43 5.95
C ALA A 193 7.31 4.66 6.76
N LEU A 194 8.18 5.55 6.28
CA LEU A 194 9.42 5.90 6.97
C LEU A 194 9.17 6.53 8.35
N GLN A 195 8.10 7.32 8.50
CA GLN A 195 7.70 7.83 9.80
C GLN A 195 7.24 6.70 10.73
N ALA A 196 6.39 5.79 10.24
CA ALA A 196 5.93 4.65 11.04
C ALA A 196 7.09 3.78 11.50
N LEU A 197 8.12 3.62 10.66
CA LEU A 197 9.36 2.90 10.96
C LEU A 197 10.35 3.70 11.84
N GLY A 198 10.01 4.93 12.27
CA GLY A 198 10.86 5.77 13.13
C GLY A 198 12.08 6.38 12.42
N ILE A 199 12.09 6.42 11.08
CA ILE A 199 13.20 6.94 10.26
C ILE A 199 12.98 8.41 9.89
N ALA A 200 11.75 8.82 9.63
CA ALA A 200 11.39 10.18 9.21
C ALA A 200 10.45 10.86 10.22
N ASP A 201 10.33 12.18 10.14
CA ASP A 201 9.40 12.95 10.96
C ASP A 201 7.97 12.98 10.37
N ALA A 202 7.05 13.62 11.09
CA ALA A 202 5.63 13.69 10.75
C ALA A 202 5.26 14.88 9.84
N SER A 203 6.24 15.57 9.23
CA SER A 203 6.02 16.83 8.49
C SER A 203 4.97 16.72 7.39
N TRP A 204 4.89 15.55 6.76
CA TRP A 204 3.93 15.22 5.71
C TRP A 204 2.44 15.31 6.10
N ARG A 205 2.12 15.30 7.40
CA ARG A 205 0.72 15.37 7.89
C ARG A 205 0.10 16.76 7.69
N THR A 206 0.91 17.78 7.44
CA THR A 206 0.44 19.13 7.14
C THR A 206 0.51 19.33 5.64
N PRO A 207 -0.63 19.35 4.91
CA PRO A 207 -0.62 19.64 3.48
C PRO A 207 0.02 21.01 3.24
N SER A 208 0.80 21.15 2.18
CA SER A 208 1.09 22.48 1.63
C SER A 208 -0.25 23.18 1.36
N ALA A 209 -0.34 24.48 1.68
CA ALA A 209 -1.57 25.25 1.45
C ALA A 209 -1.83 25.34 -0.05
N ILE A 210 -2.66 24.44 -0.58
CA ILE A 210 -3.09 24.42 -1.97
C ILE A 210 -4.57 24.72 -2.01
N GLU A 211 -4.94 25.76 -2.76
CA GLU A 211 -6.31 26.16 -2.99
C GLU A 211 -7.07 25.03 -3.72
N PRO A 212 -8.20 24.55 -3.19
CA PRO A 212 -8.96 23.50 -3.83
C PRO A 212 -9.49 23.97 -5.19
N ALA A 213 -9.46 23.11 -6.20
CA ALA A 213 -10.01 23.43 -7.51
C ALA A 213 -11.52 23.80 -7.42
N PRO A 214 -12.01 24.75 -8.26
CA PRO A 214 -13.41 25.15 -8.29
C PRO A 214 -14.37 23.95 -8.47
N VAL A 215 -15.52 23.98 -7.79
CA VAL A 215 -16.51 22.87 -7.75
C VAL A 215 -16.96 22.42 -9.14
N LEU A 216 -17.13 23.36 -10.08
CA LEU A 216 -17.52 23.07 -11.46
C LEU A 216 -16.45 22.28 -12.22
N HIS A 217 -15.17 22.54 -11.93
CA HIS A 217 -14.05 21.82 -12.54
C HIS A 217 -14.04 20.35 -12.09
N ARG A 218 -14.24 20.11 -10.79
CA ARG A 218 -14.36 18.76 -10.21
C ARG A 218 -15.52 17.96 -10.80
N ALA A 219 -16.66 18.61 -11.10
CA ALA A 219 -17.82 17.96 -11.70
C ALA A 219 -17.58 17.52 -13.16
N ILE A 220 -16.87 18.34 -13.95
CA ILE A 220 -16.51 18.03 -15.35
C ILE A 220 -15.51 16.87 -15.40
N GLU A 221 -14.53 16.86 -14.50
CA GLU A 221 -13.58 15.75 -14.36
C GLU A 221 -14.26 14.45 -13.93
N HIS A 222 -15.23 14.51 -13.00
CA HIS A 222 -16.04 13.34 -12.61
C HIS A 222 -16.78 12.72 -13.81
N ALA A 223 -17.33 13.54 -14.71
CA ALA A 223 -18.03 13.06 -15.89
C ALA A 223 -17.08 12.40 -16.92
N ARG A 224 -15.88 12.98 -17.12
CA ARG A 224 -14.83 12.41 -17.99
C ARG A 224 -14.26 11.11 -17.42
N TRP A 225 -14.05 11.06 -16.11
CA TRP A 225 -13.63 9.85 -15.39
C TRP A 225 -14.59 8.68 -15.59
N PHE A 226 -15.91 8.94 -15.47
CA PHE A 226 -16.95 7.92 -15.57
C PHE A 226 -16.93 7.20 -16.91
N HIS A 227 -16.60 7.88 -18.02
CA HIS A 227 -16.52 7.28 -19.34
C HIS A 227 -15.22 6.52 -19.61
N GLY A 228 -14.06 7.01 -19.15
CA GLY A 228 -12.75 6.47 -19.50
C GLY A 228 -12.30 5.25 -18.67
N HIS A 229 -12.55 5.25 -17.36
CA HIS A 229 -11.95 4.28 -16.44
C HIS A 229 -12.93 3.28 -15.84
N LEU A 230 -14.16 3.73 -15.56
CA LEU A 230 -15.16 2.88 -14.91
C LEU A 230 -15.64 1.76 -15.84
N THR A 231 -15.87 2.03 -17.13
CA THR A 231 -16.44 1.05 -18.07
C THR A 231 -15.52 -0.16 -18.30
N PRO A 232 -14.21 -0.01 -18.59
CA PRO A 232 -13.31 -1.17 -18.74
C PRO A 232 -13.12 -1.94 -17.44
N TRP A 233 -13.07 -1.23 -16.30
CA TRP A 233 -12.94 -1.86 -14.99
C TRP A 233 -14.19 -2.67 -14.61
N VAL A 234 -15.39 -2.12 -14.82
CA VAL A 234 -16.66 -2.85 -14.59
C VAL A 234 -16.77 -4.03 -15.54
N THR A 235 -16.38 -3.89 -16.81
CA THR A 235 -16.46 -4.98 -17.80
C THR A 235 -15.56 -6.16 -17.44
N ARG A 236 -14.29 -5.92 -17.11
CA ARG A 236 -13.38 -6.98 -16.61
C ARG A 236 -13.93 -7.63 -15.35
N ARG A 237 -14.48 -6.81 -14.46
CA ARG A 237 -15.09 -7.27 -13.21
C ARG A 237 -16.32 -8.15 -13.41
N LEU A 238 -17.12 -7.91 -14.44
CA LEU A 238 -18.24 -8.78 -14.82
C LEU A 238 -17.78 -10.11 -15.43
N ARG A 239 -16.57 -10.14 -16.03
CA ARG A 239 -15.96 -11.36 -16.60
C ARG A 239 -15.13 -12.16 -15.61
N GLY A 240 -14.90 -11.66 -14.40
CA GLY A 240 -14.06 -12.31 -13.40
C GLY A 240 -12.55 -12.19 -13.66
N GLU A 241 -12.15 -11.37 -14.64
CA GLU A 241 -10.75 -11.13 -15.01
C GLU A 241 -10.10 -10.14 -14.01
N SER A 242 -8.88 -10.45 -13.56
CA SER A 242 -8.07 -9.54 -12.75
C SER A 242 -7.14 -8.71 -13.62
N SER A 243 -6.88 -7.45 -13.23
CA SER A 243 -5.86 -6.63 -13.88
C SER A 243 -4.44 -7.19 -13.73
N GLY A 244 -4.24 -8.13 -12.81
CA GLY A 244 -2.97 -8.81 -12.57
C GLY A 244 -2.84 -10.18 -13.25
N ASP A 245 -3.81 -10.62 -14.05
CA ASP A 245 -3.70 -11.91 -14.73
C ASP A 245 -2.54 -11.88 -15.74
N GLY A 246 -1.61 -12.83 -15.61
CA GLY A 246 -0.37 -12.87 -16.40
C GLY A 246 0.69 -11.85 -15.98
N ILE A 247 0.46 -11.06 -14.92
CA ILE A 247 1.46 -10.13 -14.38
C ILE A 247 2.28 -10.83 -13.30
N MET A 248 3.60 -10.71 -13.41
CA MET A 248 4.56 -11.19 -12.42
C MET A 248 4.99 -10.06 -11.49
N ALA A 249 5.36 -10.43 -10.26
CA ALA A 249 5.95 -9.52 -9.29
C ALA A 249 7.14 -8.74 -9.87
N LYS A 250 7.25 -7.46 -9.51
CA LYS A 250 8.25 -6.59 -10.13
C LYS A 250 9.69 -6.87 -9.68
N ARG A 251 9.87 -7.38 -8.46
CA ARG A 251 11.15 -7.90 -7.95
C ARG A 251 10.85 -9.21 -7.21
N PRO A 252 10.73 -10.34 -7.92
CA PRO A 252 10.27 -11.61 -7.35
C PRO A 252 11.30 -12.29 -6.45
N GLU A 253 12.54 -11.82 -6.45
CA GLU A 253 13.66 -12.36 -5.68
C GLU A 253 14.21 -11.30 -4.72
N LEU A 254 14.65 -11.74 -3.53
CA LEU A 254 15.30 -10.89 -2.54
C LEU A 254 16.77 -10.67 -2.94
N LEU A 255 16.98 -9.68 -3.80
CA LEU A 255 18.30 -9.35 -4.36
C LEU A 255 18.86 -8.05 -3.76
N PRO A 256 20.19 -7.88 -3.76
CA PRO A 256 20.83 -6.63 -3.36
C PRO A 256 20.23 -5.41 -4.09
N LEU A 257 20.05 -4.32 -3.36
CA LEU A 257 19.62 -3.03 -3.87
C LEU A 257 20.75 -2.02 -3.66
N GLU A 258 21.26 -1.47 -4.77
CA GLU A 258 22.19 -0.36 -4.68
C GLU A 258 21.47 0.88 -4.16
N ALA A 259 22.07 1.54 -3.16
CA ALA A 259 21.56 2.81 -2.68
C ALA A 259 21.55 3.83 -3.84
N PRO A 260 20.46 4.61 -4.01
CA PRO A 260 20.47 5.70 -4.97
C PRO A 260 21.62 6.67 -4.64
N LYS A 261 22.40 7.04 -5.66
CA LYS A 261 23.50 8.01 -5.55
C LYS A 261 22.99 9.42 -5.29
#